data_AF-A0AAD5DUN8-F1
#
_entry.id   AF-A0AAD5DUN8-F1
#
_cell.length_a   1.000
_cell.length_b   1.000
_cell.length_c   1.000
_cell.angle_alpha   90.00
_cell.angle_beta   90.00
_cell.angle_gamma   90.00
#
_symmetry.space_group_name_H-M   'P 1'
#
loop_
_entity.id
_entity.type
_entity.pdbx_description
1 polymer ?
#
loop_
_entity_poly.entity_id
_entity_poly.type
_entity_poly.pdbx_seq_one_letter_code
_entity_poly.pdbx_strand_id
1 'polypeptide(L)'
;MLSFSMDLPSDDELQLASKPRRRVASSSGGSEWRRRGPPLDQYRAVPVTVAGQRYDSLMDLRYKMRSLQRELLGQADEVEVPRGSPHFEVIQALFRRHPSYRSKVREPIHSFYVVRNPGYGCEFQYVDARGPEYRSDFSLLKCTRPRPKMRRRNLLMEACTCAVTPQLEAAAAAAPCNPAGQRCCERCGSDFKVEIVYTGWPLSTLIQKFEVEAAPRRTPAKFAKPPADAGCQLAQFRLNSEADSEWATAWERFHEQQARLEALCKHCANRHTDEVRQQQQLERRTRQRGSRRGPPLM
;
A
#
# COMPACT_ATOMS: atom_id res chain seq x y z
N MET A 1 6.47 32.18 32.37
CA MET A 1 6.22 31.53 33.67
C MET A 1 4.72 31.31 33.83
N LEU A 2 4.23 30.11 33.54
CA LEU A 2 2.90 29.66 33.92
C LEU A 2 3.01 28.15 34.19
N SER A 3 2.84 27.81 35.46
CA SER A 3 2.87 26.49 36.05
C SER A 3 1.52 25.79 35.89
N PHE A 4 1.53 24.51 35.52
CA PHE A 4 0.42 23.60 35.77
C PHE A 4 0.96 22.31 36.37
N SER A 5 0.53 22.05 37.61
CA SER A 5 0.69 20.83 38.38
C SER A 5 -0.68 20.17 38.57
N MET A 6 -0.62 18.92 39.02
CA MET A 6 -1.69 17.99 39.44
C MET A 6 -2.12 16.99 38.37
N ASP A 7 -2.33 15.72 38.67
CA ASP A 7 -1.86 14.81 39.73
C ASP A 7 -2.27 13.41 39.23
N LEU A 8 -1.43 12.40 39.48
CA LEU A 8 -1.74 10.98 39.24
C LEU A 8 -2.49 10.41 40.45
N PRO A 9 -3.43 9.46 40.27
CA PRO A 9 -3.76 8.52 41.31
C PRO A 9 -2.96 7.23 41.17
N SER A 10 -2.49 6.75 42.32
CA SER A 10 -1.65 5.61 42.60
C SER A 10 -2.38 4.26 42.54
N ASP A 11 -1.61 3.22 42.23
CA ASP A 11 -1.85 1.82 42.65
C ASP A 11 -2.08 1.73 44.17
N ASP A 12 -3.01 0.89 44.64
CA ASP A 12 -2.70 -0.43 45.21
C ASP A 12 -3.96 -1.15 45.78
N GLU A 13 -3.84 -2.48 45.89
CA GLU A 13 -4.64 -3.42 46.69
C GLU A 13 -6.07 -3.79 46.22
N LEU A 14 -6.53 -5.06 46.24
CA LEU A 14 -5.95 -6.30 46.74
C LEU A 14 -6.66 -7.52 46.14
N GLN A 15 -5.92 -8.62 46.22
CA GLN A 15 -6.11 -9.95 45.67
C GLN A 15 -7.24 -10.79 46.31
N LEU A 16 -7.41 -11.97 45.70
CA LEU A 16 -7.78 -13.29 46.25
C LEU A 16 -9.20 -13.81 45.99
N ALA A 17 -9.30 -14.72 45.02
CA ALA A 17 -9.86 -16.06 45.29
C ALA A 17 -9.45 -17.05 44.19
N SER A 18 -8.44 -17.86 44.53
CA SER A 18 -8.02 -19.06 43.84
C SER A 18 -9.01 -20.21 44.09
N LYS A 19 -9.33 -21.05 43.07
CA LYS A 19 -9.29 -22.54 43.08
C LYS A 19 -9.97 -23.18 41.85
N PRO A 20 -9.70 -24.49 41.55
CA PRO A 20 -9.42 -24.96 40.19
C PRO A 20 -10.39 -26.02 39.63
N ARG A 21 -10.09 -26.42 38.38
CA ARG A 21 -10.44 -27.67 37.65
C ARG A 21 -11.88 -27.83 37.12
N ARG A 22 -11.99 -27.90 35.78
CA ARG A 22 -12.14 -29.19 35.06
C ARG A 22 -11.73 -29.06 33.60
N ARG A 23 -10.75 -29.89 33.19
CA ARG A 23 -10.47 -30.21 31.81
C ARG A 23 -11.69 -30.94 31.23
N VAL A 24 -12.22 -30.44 30.13
CA VAL A 24 -12.92 -31.28 29.15
C VAL A 24 -12.23 -31.01 27.82
N ALA A 25 -11.64 -32.07 27.27
CA ALA A 25 -11.06 -32.07 25.95
C ALA A 25 -12.19 -31.92 24.92
N SER A 26 -12.12 -30.87 24.10
CA SER A 26 -12.80 -30.84 22.80
C SER A 26 -11.73 -30.65 21.73
N SER A 27 -11.56 -31.71 20.96
CA SER A 27 -10.61 -31.89 19.90
C SER A 27 -10.81 -30.90 18.74
N SER A 28 -9.67 -30.44 18.20
CA SER A 28 -9.41 -30.22 16.79
C SER A 28 -10.34 -29.27 16.00
N GLY A 29 -9.90 -28.01 15.89
CA GLY A 29 -10.37 -27.10 14.84
C GLY A 29 -9.45 -25.92 14.53
N GLY A 30 -8.29 -25.82 15.19
CA GLY A 30 -7.35 -24.72 15.00
C GLY A 30 -5.99 -25.22 14.55
N SER A 31 -5.74 -25.29 13.23
CA SER A 31 -4.41 -25.10 12.61
C SER A 31 -4.36 -25.60 11.16
N GLU A 32 -4.98 -24.90 10.20
CA GLU A 32 -4.78 -25.26 8.78
C GLU A 32 -4.42 -24.11 7.83
N TRP A 33 -4.34 -22.87 8.31
CA TRP A 33 -3.88 -21.73 7.50
C TRP A 33 -2.39 -21.38 7.67
N ARG A 34 -1.64 -22.07 8.56
CA ARG A 34 -0.20 -21.80 8.81
C ARG A 34 0.79 -22.75 8.11
N ARG A 35 0.35 -23.75 7.32
CA ARG A 35 1.27 -24.77 6.71
C ARG A 35 1.30 -24.84 5.19
N ARG A 36 0.78 -23.84 4.47
CA ARG A 36 1.02 -23.72 3.02
C ARG A 36 1.59 -22.35 2.73
N GLY A 37 2.87 -22.17 3.09
CA GLY A 37 3.68 -21.17 2.41
C GLY A 37 3.57 -21.42 0.89
N PRO A 38 3.50 -20.36 0.06
CA PRO A 38 3.49 -20.56 -1.38
C PRO A 38 4.69 -21.44 -1.79
N PRO A 39 4.53 -22.32 -2.78
CA PRO A 39 5.60 -23.23 -3.18
C PRO A 39 6.89 -22.44 -3.44
N LEU A 40 8.00 -22.93 -2.89
CA LEU A 40 9.34 -22.33 -2.96
C LEU A 40 9.81 -22.11 -4.42
N ASP A 41 9.13 -22.71 -5.40
CA ASP A 41 9.27 -22.44 -6.84
C ASP A 41 9.15 -20.97 -7.24
N GLN A 42 8.55 -20.11 -6.41
CA GLN A 42 8.50 -18.66 -6.68
C GLN A 42 9.86 -17.96 -6.46
N TYR A 43 10.81 -18.64 -5.80
CA TYR A 43 12.19 -18.20 -5.61
C TYR A 43 13.16 -18.92 -6.57
N ARG A 44 12.73 -19.23 -7.80
CA ARG A 44 13.67 -19.62 -8.86
C ARG A 44 14.88 -18.68 -8.81
N ALA A 45 16.08 -19.25 -8.98
CA ALA A 45 17.36 -18.54 -9.01
C ALA A 45 17.44 -17.63 -10.25
N VAL A 46 16.62 -16.57 -10.24
CA VAL A 46 16.65 -15.49 -11.21
C VAL A 46 17.54 -14.42 -10.62
N PRO A 47 18.70 -14.15 -11.24
CA PRO A 47 19.59 -13.10 -10.78
C PRO A 47 18.90 -11.75 -10.77
N VAL A 48 19.24 -10.93 -9.79
CA VAL A 48 18.66 -9.58 -9.62
C VAL A 48 19.78 -8.59 -9.41
N THR A 49 19.67 -7.42 -10.04
CA THR A 49 20.63 -6.34 -9.87
C THR A 49 20.04 -5.23 -9.00
N VAL A 50 20.78 -4.78 -7.99
CA VAL A 50 20.42 -3.65 -7.12
C VAL A 50 21.65 -2.75 -6.98
N ALA A 51 21.52 -1.46 -7.31
CA ALA A 51 22.63 -0.50 -7.31
C ALA A 51 23.87 -1.01 -8.06
N GLY A 52 23.68 -1.61 -9.24
CA GLY A 52 24.76 -2.19 -10.06
C GLY A 52 25.32 -3.53 -9.56
N GLN A 53 25.00 -3.95 -8.33
CA GLN A 53 25.44 -5.23 -7.79
C GLN A 53 24.48 -6.36 -8.18
N ARG A 54 25.02 -7.45 -8.69
CA ARG A 54 24.27 -8.65 -9.07
C ARG A 54 24.20 -9.62 -7.89
N TYR A 55 23.00 -10.13 -7.65
CA TYR A 55 22.68 -11.17 -6.67
C TYR A 55 22.13 -12.39 -7.38
N ASP A 56 22.39 -13.59 -6.86
CA ASP A 56 21.99 -14.84 -7.53
C ASP A 56 20.48 -15.06 -7.49
N SER A 57 19.81 -14.51 -6.47
CA SER A 57 18.37 -14.57 -6.30
C SER A 57 17.86 -13.48 -5.35
N LEU A 58 16.54 -13.36 -5.26
CA LEU A 58 15.90 -12.52 -4.24
C LEU A 58 16.18 -12.98 -2.80
N MET A 59 16.40 -14.28 -2.60
CA MET A 59 16.73 -14.82 -1.28
C MET A 59 18.17 -14.46 -0.88
N ASP A 60 19.11 -14.54 -1.83
CA ASP A 60 20.49 -14.11 -1.62
C ASP A 60 20.55 -12.61 -1.28
N LEU A 61 19.88 -11.77 -2.09
CA LEU A 61 19.73 -10.34 -1.79
C LEU A 61 19.18 -10.11 -0.37
N ARG A 62 18.13 -10.85 0.03
CA ARG A 62 17.56 -10.72 1.38
C ARG A 62 18.56 -11.09 2.47
N TYR A 63 19.32 -12.15 2.28
CA TYR A 63 20.35 -12.58 3.22
C TYR A 63 21.46 -11.54 3.34
N LYS A 64 21.97 -11.03 2.21
CA LYS A 64 22.99 -9.98 2.16
C LYS A 64 22.52 -8.71 2.85
N MET A 65 21.29 -8.25 2.59
CA MET A 65 20.73 -7.07 3.25
C MET A 65 20.53 -7.26 4.75
N ARG A 66 20.14 -8.45 5.21
CA ARG A 66 20.09 -8.75 6.66
C ARG A 66 21.47 -8.75 7.30
N SER A 67 22.49 -9.22 6.58
CA SER A 67 23.87 -9.14 7.04
C SER A 67 24.29 -7.68 7.17
N LEU A 68 24.02 -6.87 6.16
CA LEU A 68 24.30 -5.44 6.16
C LEU A 68 23.60 -4.71 7.32
N GLN A 69 22.32 -5.02 7.59
CA GLN A 69 21.63 -4.44 8.75
C GLN A 69 22.38 -4.70 10.07
N ARG A 70 22.86 -5.93 10.28
CA ARG A 70 23.59 -6.29 11.50
C ARG A 70 24.98 -5.67 11.55
N GLU A 71 25.66 -5.59 10.42
CA GLU A 71 26.96 -4.97 10.28
C GLU A 71 26.91 -3.48 10.58
N LEU A 72 25.99 -2.75 9.95
CA LEU A 72 25.80 -1.33 10.19
C LEU A 72 25.39 -1.04 11.65
N LEU A 73 24.44 -1.82 12.18
CA LEU A 73 23.92 -1.60 13.53
C LEU A 73 24.96 -1.94 14.60
N GLY A 74 25.77 -2.99 14.39
CA GLY A 74 26.74 -3.48 15.37
C GLY A 74 26.11 -3.71 16.74
N GLN A 75 26.63 -3.01 17.74
CA GLN A 75 26.14 -3.02 19.12
C GLN A 75 25.17 -1.87 19.45
N ALA A 76 24.97 -0.93 18.53
CA ALA A 76 24.05 0.19 18.75
C ALA A 76 22.59 -0.27 18.71
N ASP A 77 21.70 0.58 19.23
CA ASP A 77 20.26 0.46 19.06
C ASP A 77 19.78 1.08 17.75
N GLU A 78 20.56 2.02 17.21
CA GLU A 78 20.27 2.70 15.96
C GLU A 78 21.55 3.20 15.30
N VAL A 79 21.57 3.18 13.97
CA VAL A 79 22.61 3.81 13.15
C VAL A 79 21.99 4.56 11.98
N GLU A 80 22.47 5.78 11.75
CA GLU A 80 22.14 6.56 10.56
C GLU A 80 23.03 6.16 9.38
N VAL A 81 22.43 6.02 8.21
CA VAL A 81 23.08 5.86 6.92
C VAL A 81 22.79 7.12 6.11
N PRO A 82 23.68 8.13 6.14
CA PRO A 82 23.48 9.40 5.43
C PRO A 82 23.68 9.21 3.92
N ARG A 83 23.19 10.17 3.11
CA ARG A 83 23.32 10.16 1.63
C ARG A 83 24.75 9.94 1.10
N GLY A 84 25.76 10.41 1.82
CA GLY A 84 27.17 10.23 1.44
C GLY A 84 27.72 8.81 1.69
N SER A 85 26.97 7.94 2.36
CA SER A 85 27.40 6.57 2.66
C SER A 85 27.35 5.69 1.41
N PRO A 86 28.35 4.81 1.18
CA PRO A 86 28.28 3.84 0.09
C PRO A 86 27.09 2.87 0.21
N HIS A 87 26.55 2.68 1.41
CA HIS A 87 25.40 1.83 1.64
C HIS A 87 24.06 2.51 1.31
N PHE A 88 24.03 3.84 1.23
CA PHE A 88 22.82 4.60 0.97
C PHE A 88 22.19 4.20 -0.37
N GLU A 89 22.98 4.17 -1.44
CA GLU A 89 22.51 3.83 -2.79
C GLU A 89 21.97 2.40 -2.87
N VAL A 90 22.60 1.45 -2.18
CA VAL A 90 22.13 0.05 -2.13
C VAL A 90 20.78 -0.02 -1.42
N ILE A 91 20.64 0.65 -0.27
CA ILE A 91 19.39 0.68 0.50
C ILE A 91 18.29 1.42 -0.28
N GLN A 92 18.60 2.53 -0.94
CA GLN A 92 17.65 3.26 -1.77
C GLN A 92 17.19 2.43 -2.97
N ALA A 93 18.11 1.80 -3.69
CA ALA A 93 17.78 0.93 -4.82
C ALA A 93 16.94 -0.27 -4.38
N LEU A 94 17.21 -0.85 -3.21
CA LEU A 94 16.36 -1.87 -2.62
C LEU A 94 14.97 -1.31 -2.25
N PHE A 95 14.91 -0.16 -1.59
CA PHE A 95 13.66 0.42 -1.11
C PHE A 95 12.75 0.84 -2.27
N ARG A 96 13.30 1.33 -3.37
CA ARG A 96 12.58 1.58 -4.63
C ARG A 96 11.80 0.38 -5.13
N ARG A 97 12.22 -0.84 -4.78
CA ARG A 97 11.51 -2.11 -5.10
C ARG A 97 10.27 -2.37 -4.26
N HIS A 98 10.08 -1.62 -3.18
CA HIS A 98 8.94 -1.78 -2.30
C HIS A 98 7.64 -1.43 -3.05
N PRO A 99 6.58 -2.26 -2.97
CA PRO A 99 5.33 -2.02 -3.71
C PRO A 99 4.66 -0.67 -3.42
N SER A 100 4.91 -0.10 -2.24
CA SER A 100 4.35 1.18 -1.80
C SER A 100 5.36 2.33 -1.87
N TYR A 101 6.51 2.18 -2.55
CA TYR A 101 7.53 3.23 -2.60
C TYR A 101 6.95 4.56 -3.10
N ARG A 102 6.34 4.54 -4.30
CA ARG A 102 5.79 5.74 -4.94
C ARG A 102 4.68 6.43 -4.13
N SER A 103 3.91 5.68 -3.35
CA SER A 103 2.82 6.25 -2.57
C SER A 103 3.24 6.73 -1.18
N LYS A 104 4.33 6.20 -0.62
CA LYS A 104 4.77 6.52 0.75
C LYS A 104 5.89 7.56 0.81
N VAL A 105 6.72 7.66 -0.22
CA VAL A 105 7.96 8.45 -0.18
C VAL A 105 7.77 9.78 -0.89
N ARG A 106 8.22 10.86 -0.26
CA ARG A 106 8.42 12.17 -0.89
C ARG A 106 9.90 12.40 -1.10
N GLU A 107 10.37 12.34 -2.34
CA GLU A 107 11.78 12.57 -2.67
C GLU A 107 12.19 14.03 -2.38
N PRO A 108 13.46 14.29 -1.99
CA PRO A 108 14.52 13.31 -1.79
C PRO A 108 14.42 12.57 -0.44
N ILE A 109 14.90 11.32 -0.41
CA ILE A 109 15.26 10.66 0.86
C ILE A 109 16.56 11.29 1.39
N HIS A 110 16.56 11.77 2.63
CA HIS A 110 17.72 12.41 3.26
C HIS A 110 18.65 11.42 3.94
N SER A 111 18.09 10.44 4.65
CA SER A 111 18.85 9.41 5.36
C SER A 111 18.02 8.15 5.55
N PHE A 112 18.72 7.03 5.66
CA PHE A 112 18.16 5.79 6.16
C PHE A 112 18.64 5.54 7.57
N TYR A 113 17.89 4.75 8.32
CA TYR A 113 18.28 4.29 9.64
C TYR A 113 18.12 2.79 9.70
N VAL A 114 19.06 2.13 10.36
CA VAL A 114 18.89 0.75 10.80
C VAL A 114 18.62 0.79 12.30
N VAL A 115 17.49 0.24 12.72
CA VAL A 115 17.04 0.29 14.12
C VAL A 115 16.88 -1.13 14.67
N ARG A 116 17.28 -1.33 15.91
CA ARG A 116 16.98 -2.54 16.68
C ARG A 116 15.52 -2.54 17.07
N ASN A 117 14.76 -3.51 16.59
CA ASN A 117 13.38 -3.73 17.00
C ASN A 117 13.34 -4.89 18.02
N PRO A 118 12.98 -4.60 19.30
CA PRO A 118 12.89 -5.62 20.35
C PRO A 118 11.94 -6.75 19.94
N GLY A 119 12.47 -7.96 19.77
CA GLY A 119 11.69 -9.15 19.42
C GLY A 119 11.56 -9.47 17.92
N TYR A 120 11.90 -8.52 17.02
CA TYR A 120 11.78 -8.70 15.58
C TYR A 120 13.10 -8.56 14.80
N GLY A 121 14.18 -8.16 15.48
CA GLY A 121 15.54 -8.08 14.91
C GLY A 121 15.91 -6.65 14.51
N CYS A 122 16.27 -6.43 13.24
CA CYS A 122 16.64 -5.12 12.71
C CYS A 122 15.63 -4.68 11.65
N GLU A 123 15.27 -3.41 11.64
CA GLU A 123 14.38 -2.82 10.63
C GLU A 123 15.03 -1.61 9.95
N PHE A 124 14.56 -1.30 8.75
CA PHE A 124 14.93 -0.09 8.05
C PHE A 124 13.87 0.97 8.27
N GLN A 125 14.34 2.17 8.60
CA GLN A 125 13.55 3.39 8.63
C GLN A 125 14.19 4.43 7.71
N TYR A 126 13.46 5.49 7.39
CA TYR A 126 13.94 6.56 6.52
C TYR A 126 13.33 7.91 6.92
N VAL A 127 14.07 8.96 6.58
CA VAL A 127 13.62 10.35 6.61
C VAL A 127 13.64 10.87 5.18
N ASP A 128 12.53 11.46 4.74
CA ASP A 128 12.36 11.99 3.39
C ASP A 128 12.07 13.49 3.42
N ALA A 129 11.69 14.09 2.29
CA ALA A 129 11.49 15.53 2.14
C ALA A 129 10.48 16.16 3.13
N ARG A 130 9.71 15.35 3.86
CA ARG A 130 8.83 15.83 4.94
C ARG A 130 9.60 16.29 6.17
N GLY A 131 10.86 15.90 6.33
CA GLY A 131 11.72 16.29 7.45
C GLY A 131 11.86 15.21 8.54
N PRO A 132 12.77 15.44 9.51
CA PRO A 132 13.19 14.44 10.49
C PRO A 132 12.07 14.00 11.45
N GLU A 133 11.09 14.87 11.69
CA GLU A 133 9.87 14.58 12.46
C GLU A 133 9.04 13.45 11.82
N TYR A 134 9.18 13.25 10.51
CA TYR A 134 8.41 12.29 9.72
C TYR A 134 9.24 11.07 9.35
N ARG A 135 9.57 10.28 10.35
CA ARG A 135 10.27 9.01 10.18
C ARG A 135 9.30 7.87 9.86
N SER A 136 9.66 7.01 8.91
CA SER A 136 8.81 5.91 8.46
C SER A 136 9.61 4.64 8.22
N ASP A 137 8.98 3.48 8.38
CA ASP A 137 9.60 2.18 8.16
C ASP A 137 9.34 1.64 6.75
N PHE A 138 10.20 0.73 6.30
CA PHE A 138 9.87 -0.16 5.19
C PHE A 138 10.35 -1.58 5.41
N SER A 139 9.58 -2.52 4.86
CA SER A 139 9.84 -3.94 5.07
C SER A 139 10.80 -4.50 4.03
N LEU A 140 11.99 -4.92 4.48
CA LEU A 140 12.94 -5.69 3.65
C LEU A 140 12.26 -6.89 2.97
N LEU A 141 11.41 -7.61 3.71
CA LEU A 141 10.66 -8.74 3.17
C LEU A 141 9.82 -8.34 1.97
N LYS A 142 9.16 -7.17 2.00
CA LYS A 142 8.36 -6.69 0.87
C LYS A 142 9.22 -6.28 -0.33
N CYS A 143 10.44 -5.78 -0.10
CA CYS A 143 11.39 -5.45 -1.17
C CYS A 143 11.98 -6.70 -1.86
N THR A 144 12.10 -7.81 -1.13
CA THR A 144 12.73 -9.06 -1.61
C THR A 144 11.74 -10.20 -1.86
N ARG A 145 10.42 -9.95 -1.76
CA ARG A 145 9.42 -10.98 -2.05
C ARG A 145 9.22 -11.11 -3.56
N PRO A 146 9.22 -12.32 -4.13
CA PRO A 146 8.81 -12.52 -5.51
C PRO A 146 7.40 -11.96 -5.70
N ARG A 147 7.18 -11.15 -6.73
CA ARG A 147 5.83 -10.71 -7.06
C ARG A 147 5.01 -11.94 -7.47
N PRO A 148 3.80 -12.13 -6.90
CA PRO A 148 2.93 -13.21 -7.36
C PRO A 148 2.67 -13.01 -8.86
N LYS A 149 2.62 -14.11 -9.63
CA LYS A 149 2.22 -14.06 -11.05
C LYS A 149 0.88 -13.33 -11.13
N MET A 150 0.91 -12.11 -11.66
CA MET A 150 -0.27 -11.28 -11.73
C MET A 150 -1.21 -11.81 -12.79
N ARG A 151 -2.48 -12.01 -12.43
CA ARG A 151 -3.53 -12.29 -13.40
C ARG A 151 -3.70 -11.07 -14.31
N ARG A 152 -4.16 -11.28 -15.55
CA ARG A 152 -4.40 -10.21 -16.53
C ARG A 152 -5.17 -9.02 -15.95
N ARG A 153 -6.22 -9.28 -15.16
CA ARG A 153 -7.02 -8.24 -14.49
C ARG A 153 -6.18 -7.34 -13.57
N ASN A 154 -5.21 -7.91 -12.84
CA ASN A 154 -4.36 -7.12 -11.93
C ASN A 154 -3.39 -6.25 -12.73
N LEU A 155 -2.83 -6.77 -13.82
CA LEU A 155 -1.98 -5.99 -14.71
C LEU A 155 -2.76 -4.83 -15.36
N LEU A 156 -4.00 -5.09 -15.77
CA LEU A 156 -4.88 -4.03 -16.28
C LEU A 156 -5.14 -2.96 -15.22
N MET A 157 -5.46 -3.35 -13.98
CA MET A 157 -5.65 -2.38 -12.88
C MET A 157 -4.38 -1.55 -12.62
N GLU A 158 -3.19 -2.18 -12.60
CA GLU A 158 -1.93 -1.45 -12.44
C GLU A 158 -1.71 -0.47 -13.61
N ALA A 159 -1.94 -0.90 -14.86
CA ALA A 159 -1.78 -0.05 -16.04
C ALA A 159 -2.75 1.12 -16.05
N CYS A 160 -4.03 0.88 -15.74
CA CYS A 160 -5.05 1.92 -15.58
C CYS A 160 -4.66 2.92 -14.49
N THR A 161 -4.18 2.43 -13.33
CA THR A 161 -3.71 3.30 -12.24
C THR A 161 -2.53 4.15 -12.69
N CYS A 162 -1.57 3.56 -13.41
CA CYS A 162 -0.41 4.27 -13.89
C CYS A 162 -0.79 5.36 -14.89
N ALA A 163 -1.70 5.09 -15.83
CA ALA A 163 -2.16 6.06 -16.83
C ALA A 163 -2.79 7.31 -16.21
N VAL A 164 -3.57 7.14 -15.12
CA VAL A 164 -4.24 8.27 -14.45
C VAL A 164 -3.41 8.90 -13.33
N THR A 165 -2.12 8.52 -13.17
CA THR A 165 -1.23 9.12 -12.17
C THR A 165 -1.21 10.66 -12.24
N PRO A 166 -1.10 11.30 -13.42
CA PRO A 166 -1.13 12.75 -13.51
C PRO A 166 -2.43 13.37 -12.98
N GLN A 167 -3.57 12.70 -13.19
CA GLN A 167 -4.87 13.18 -12.69
C GLN A 167 -4.97 13.04 -11.16
N LEU A 168 -4.44 11.95 -10.59
CA LEU A 168 -4.35 11.77 -9.14
C LEU A 168 -3.41 12.79 -8.49
N GLU A 169 -2.29 13.10 -9.14
CA GLU A 169 -1.35 14.14 -8.71
C GLU A 169 -1.96 15.54 -8.79
N ALA A 170 -2.70 15.84 -9.86
CA ALA A 170 -3.44 17.09 -10.01
C ALA A 170 -4.51 17.25 -8.91
N ALA A 171 -5.28 16.20 -8.62
CA ALA A 171 -6.24 16.20 -7.51
C ALA A 171 -5.53 16.40 -6.15
N ALA A 172 -4.36 15.78 -5.95
CA ALA A 172 -3.55 16.01 -4.76
C ALA A 172 -3.05 17.46 -4.65
N ALA A 173 -2.67 18.09 -5.76
CA ALA A 173 -2.23 19.48 -5.77
C ALA A 173 -3.39 20.47 -5.55
N ALA A 174 -4.59 20.15 -6.01
CA ALA A 174 -5.80 20.96 -5.84
C ALA A 174 -6.45 20.82 -4.45
N ALA A 175 -6.05 19.82 -3.66
CA ALA A 175 -6.57 19.59 -2.32
C ALA A 175 -6.33 20.81 -1.40
N PRO A 176 -7.28 21.11 -0.47
CA PRO A 176 -7.10 22.21 0.46
C PRO A 176 -5.87 21.98 1.33
N CYS A 177 -5.19 23.05 1.72
CA CYS A 177 -4.01 22.99 2.58
C CYS A 177 -4.20 23.86 3.83
N ASN A 178 -3.59 23.44 4.95
CA ASN A 178 -3.46 24.27 6.14
C ASN A 178 -2.42 25.40 5.91
N PRO A 179 -2.29 26.37 6.84
CA PRO A 179 -1.29 27.44 6.72
C PRO A 179 0.17 26.95 6.63
N ALA A 180 0.45 25.72 7.08
CA ALA A 180 1.77 25.08 6.95
C ALA A 180 1.99 24.40 5.59
N GLY A 181 1.05 24.53 4.64
CA GLY A 181 1.13 23.94 3.30
C GLY A 181 0.88 22.42 3.28
N GLN A 182 0.36 21.84 4.36
CA GLN A 182 -0.01 20.43 4.41
C GLN A 182 -1.44 20.22 3.94
N ARG A 183 -1.65 19.19 3.12
CA ARG A 183 -2.96 18.80 2.62
C ARG A 183 -3.92 18.47 3.77
N CYS A 184 -5.13 19.00 3.67
CA CYS A 184 -6.22 18.83 4.60
C CYS A 184 -7.32 17.96 4.01
N CYS A 185 -8.04 17.28 4.89
CA CYS A 185 -9.24 16.54 4.55
C CYS A 185 -10.34 17.52 4.13
N GLU A 186 -10.91 17.34 2.94
CA GLU A 186 -12.00 18.16 2.40
C GLU A 186 -13.27 18.11 3.26
N ARG A 187 -13.44 17.06 4.07
CA ARG A 187 -14.65 16.87 4.90
C ARG A 187 -14.52 17.36 6.34
N CYS A 188 -13.34 17.29 6.93
CA CYS A 188 -13.16 17.60 8.36
C CYS A 188 -11.97 18.52 8.67
N GLY A 189 -11.24 18.99 7.66
CA GLY A 189 -10.09 19.89 7.83
C GLY A 189 -8.82 19.25 8.41
N SER A 190 -8.88 18.00 8.88
CA SER A 190 -7.70 17.30 9.43
C SER A 190 -6.62 17.10 8.38
N ASP A 191 -5.37 17.42 8.72
CA ASP A 191 -4.15 17.18 7.93
C ASP A 191 -3.52 15.80 8.18
N PHE A 192 -4.11 15.01 9.08
CA PHE A 192 -3.56 13.72 9.45
C PHE A 192 -3.86 12.63 8.42
N LYS A 193 -2.80 12.13 7.76
CA LYS A 193 -2.86 11.00 6.80
C LYS A 193 -3.93 11.21 5.73
N VAL A 194 -3.87 12.36 5.07
CA VAL A 194 -4.75 12.71 3.96
C VAL A 194 -4.28 12.06 2.66
N GLU A 195 -5.19 11.34 2.00
CA GLU A 195 -4.95 10.63 0.74
C GLU A 195 -6.05 10.99 -0.27
N ILE A 196 -5.75 10.85 -1.58
CA ILE A 196 -6.75 11.01 -2.64
C ILE A 196 -7.55 9.71 -2.75
N VAL A 197 -8.87 9.82 -2.60
CA VAL A 197 -9.79 8.69 -2.54
C VAL A 197 -10.89 8.84 -3.60
N TYR A 198 -11.26 7.72 -4.20
CA TYR A 198 -12.43 7.64 -5.07
C TYR A 198 -13.72 7.66 -4.25
N THR A 199 -14.53 8.72 -4.37
CA THR A 199 -15.79 8.86 -3.61
C THR A 199 -17.06 8.58 -4.41
N GLY A 200 -16.93 8.45 -5.73
CA GLY A 200 -17.99 7.96 -6.60
C GLY A 200 -17.92 6.43 -6.72
N TRP A 201 -17.39 5.95 -7.84
CA TRP A 201 -17.14 4.53 -8.04
C TRP A 201 -15.70 4.17 -7.68
N PRO A 202 -15.47 3.02 -7.01
CA PRO A 202 -14.10 2.54 -6.81
C PRO A 202 -13.46 2.25 -8.17
N LEU A 203 -12.14 2.37 -8.24
CA LEU A 203 -11.36 2.18 -9.48
C LEU A 203 -11.75 0.89 -10.24
N SER A 204 -11.96 -0.22 -9.52
CA SER A 204 -12.37 -1.49 -10.14
C SER A 204 -13.72 -1.42 -10.87
N THR A 205 -14.66 -0.61 -10.36
CA THR A 205 -15.97 -0.40 -10.96
C THR A 205 -15.89 0.60 -12.11
N LEU A 206 -15.05 1.63 -11.98
CA LEU A 206 -14.74 2.55 -13.10
C LEU A 206 -14.18 1.79 -14.30
N ILE A 207 -13.20 0.91 -14.09
CA ILE A 207 -12.62 0.09 -15.16
C ILE A 207 -13.69 -0.80 -15.79
N GLN A 208 -14.53 -1.45 -15.00
CA GLN A 208 -15.60 -2.30 -15.53
C GLN A 208 -16.60 -1.51 -16.38
N LYS A 209 -16.97 -0.30 -15.94
CA LYS A 209 -17.87 0.57 -16.71
C LYS A 209 -17.22 1.06 -17.98
N PHE A 210 -15.95 1.46 -17.92
CA PHE A 210 -15.18 1.83 -19.09
C PHE A 210 -15.15 0.69 -20.13
N GLU A 211 -14.86 -0.54 -19.70
CA GLU A 211 -14.84 -1.73 -20.58
C GLU A 211 -16.18 -1.97 -21.31
N VAL A 212 -17.30 -1.56 -20.72
CA VAL A 212 -18.65 -1.74 -21.30
C VAL A 212 -19.07 -0.53 -22.14
N GLU A 213 -18.77 0.68 -21.68
CA GLU A 213 -19.39 1.91 -22.18
C GLU A 213 -18.50 2.65 -23.21
N ALA A 214 -17.18 2.59 -23.08
CA ALA A 214 -16.28 3.50 -23.80
C ALA A 214 -14.95 2.87 -24.27
N ALA A 215 -14.64 1.63 -23.87
CA ALA A 215 -13.36 1.02 -24.22
C ALA A 215 -13.26 0.74 -25.72
N PRO A 216 -12.09 1.01 -26.34
CA PRO A 216 -11.81 0.57 -27.70
C PRO A 216 -11.99 -0.95 -27.85
N ARG A 217 -12.42 -1.39 -29.05
CA ARG A 217 -12.74 -2.80 -29.35
C ARG A 217 -11.58 -3.76 -29.05
N ARG A 218 -10.34 -3.31 -29.20
CA ARG A 218 -9.15 -4.11 -28.93
C ARG A 218 -8.65 -3.84 -27.51
N THR A 219 -8.90 -4.77 -26.59
CA THR A 219 -8.35 -4.72 -25.25
C THR A 219 -6.85 -5.03 -25.26
N PRO A 220 -6.02 -4.30 -24.49
CA PRO A 220 -4.61 -4.61 -24.33
C PRO A 220 -4.37 -6.07 -23.92
N ALA A 221 -3.54 -6.75 -24.71
CA ALA A 221 -3.21 -8.17 -24.49
C ALA A 221 -1.91 -8.34 -23.70
N LYS A 222 -0.99 -7.36 -23.80
CA LYS A 222 0.32 -7.37 -23.17
C LYS A 222 0.58 -6.00 -22.56
N PHE A 223 1.25 -5.99 -21.42
CA PHE A 223 1.63 -4.78 -20.71
C PHE A 223 3.16 -4.64 -20.75
N ALA A 224 3.66 -3.42 -20.80
CA ALA A 224 5.08 -3.16 -20.67
C ALA A 224 5.53 -3.66 -19.29
N LYS A 225 6.62 -4.42 -19.27
CA LYS A 225 7.35 -4.64 -18.02
C LYS A 225 8.23 -3.41 -17.80
N PRO A 226 8.11 -2.72 -16.67
CA PRO A 226 9.03 -1.64 -16.36
C PRO A 226 10.48 -2.18 -16.32
N PRO A 227 11.47 -1.31 -16.60
CA PRO A 227 12.88 -1.65 -16.47
C PRO A 227 13.17 -2.30 -15.11
N ALA A 228 14.05 -3.30 -15.05
CA ALA A 228 14.32 -4.07 -13.83
C ALA A 228 14.83 -3.18 -12.66
N ASP A 229 15.43 -2.05 -13.02
CA ASP A 229 16.06 -0.99 -12.25
C ASP A 229 15.09 0.14 -11.84
N ALA A 230 13.90 0.26 -12.45
CA ALA A 230 12.94 1.33 -12.16
C ALA A 230 12.24 1.22 -10.79
N GLY A 231 12.58 0.20 -9.99
CA GLY A 231 12.12 0.01 -8.62
C GLY A 231 10.62 -0.36 -8.51
N CYS A 232 9.73 0.52 -8.93
CA CYS A 232 8.30 0.30 -8.81
C CYS A 232 7.77 -0.39 -10.08
N GLN A 233 7.62 -1.71 -10.00
CA GLN A 233 7.20 -2.54 -11.13
C GLN A 233 5.68 -2.50 -11.39
N LEU A 234 5.07 -1.34 -11.61
CA LEU A 234 3.67 -1.30 -12.04
C LEU A 234 3.58 -1.63 -13.54
N ALA A 235 2.63 -2.47 -13.92
CA ALA A 235 2.31 -2.67 -15.33
C ALA A 235 1.95 -1.33 -15.98
N GLN A 236 2.36 -1.13 -17.23
CA GLN A 236 2.04 0.05 -18.03
C GLN A 236 1.48 -0.36 -19.39
N PHE A 237 0.65 0.49 -19.98
CA PHE A 237 0.30 0.35 -21.39
C PHE A 237 1.57 0.53 -22.25
N ARG A 238 1.66 -0.23 -23.34
CA ARG A 238 2.80 -0.11 -24.26
C ARG A 238 2.53 1.04 -25.22
N LEU A 239 3.04 2.23 -24.90
CA LEU A 239 2.75 3.43 -25.68
C LEU A 239 3.31 3.41 -27.12
N ASN A 240 4.20 2.46 -27.42
CA ASN A 240 4.67 2.18 -28.78
C ASN A 240 3.71 1.30 -29.59
N SER A 241 2.57 0.89 -29.03
CA SER A 241 1.52 0.14 -29.70
C SER A 241 0.28 1.02 -29.80
N GLU A 242 -0.12 1.37 -31.03
CA GLU A 242 -1.28 2.24 -31.32
C GLU A 242 -2.53 1.84 -30.52
N ALA A 243 -2.90 0.55 -30.54
CA ALA A 243 -4.06 0.06 -29.81
C ALA A 243 -3.95 0.19 -28.27
N ASP A 244 -2.74 0.07 -27.70
CA ASP A 244 -2.55 0.22 -26.26
C ASP A 244 -2.58 1.72 -25.87
N SER A 245 -2.08 2.60 -26.74
CA SER A 245 -2.13 4.06 -26.60
C SER A 245 -3.54 4.64 -26.73
N GLU A 246 -4.32 4.15 -27.70
CA GLU A 246 -5.74 4.51 -27.86
C GLU A 246 -6.54 4.12 -26.61
N TRP A 247 -6.29 2.92 -26.09
CA TRP A 247 -6.95 2.42 -24.89
C TRP A 247 -6.58 3.27 -23.67
N ALA A 248 -5.29 3.58 -23.48
CA ALA A 248 -4.81 4.45 -22.39
C ALA A 248 -5.47 5.84 -22.46
N THR A 249 -5.49 6.46 -23.65
CA THR A 249 -6.09 7.79 -23.87
C THR A 249 -7.59 7.78 -23.61
N ALA A 250 -8.31 6.76 -24.09
CA ALA A 250 -9.74 6.63 -23.85
C ALA A 250 -10.04 6.41 -22.36
N TRP A 251 -9.21 5.64 -21.67
CA TRP A 251 -9.31 5.42 -20.23
C TRP A 251 -9.08 6.71 -19.44
N GLU A 252 -8.04 7.49 -19.78
CA GLU A 252 -7.75 8.78 -19.15
C GLU A 252 -8.92 9.76 -19.27
N ARG A 253 -9.51 9.89 -20.47
CA ARG A 253 -10.68 10.75 -20.70
C ARG A 253 -11.91 10.27 -19.94
N PHE A 254 -12.18 8.96 -19.95
CA PHE A 254 -13.30 8.39 -19.21
C PHE A 254 -13.13 8.61 -17.70
N HIS A 255 -11.92 8.42 -17.19
CA HIS A 255 -11.60 8.66 -15.79
C HIS A 255 -11.82 10.13 -15.42
N GLU A 256 -11.32 11.08 -16.22
CA GLU A 256 -11.53 12.51 -15.99
C GLU A 256 -13.01 12.89 -15.90
N GLN A 257 -13.85 12.28 -16.73
CA GLN A 257 -15.29 12.57 -16.77
C GLN A 257 -16.10 11.89 -15.66
N GLN A 258 -15.69 10.69 -15.23
CA GLN A 258 -16.52 9.82 -14.39
C GLN A 258 -15.97 9.63 -12.96
N ALA A 259 -14.67 9.79 -12.76
CA ALA A 259 -14.07 9.65 -11.45
C ALA A 259 -14.43 10.86 -10.57
N ARG A 260 -14.75 10.57 -9.31
CA ARG A 260 -14.88 11.59 -8.26
C ARG A 260 -13.78 11.33 -7.25
N LEU A 261 -12.88 12.30 -7.13
CA LEU A 261 -11.71 12.24 -6.26
C LEU A 261 -11.86 13.29 -5.17
N GLU A 262 -11.63 12.91 -3.92
CA GLU A 262 -11.58 13.81 -2.77
C GLU A 262 -10.31 13.54 -1.95
N ALA A 263 -9.70 14.57 -1.40
CA ALA A 263 -8.65 14.45 -0.39
C ALA A 263 -9.26 14.18 0.98
N LEU A 264 -9.14 12.94 1.47
CA LEU A 264 -9.76 12.51 2.73
C LEU A 264 -8.72 12.00 3.72
N CYS A 265 -8.90 12.33 5.00
CA CYS A 265 -8.20 11.64 6.07
C CYS A 265 -8.71 10.20 6.20
N LYS A 266 -7.89 9.32 6.80
CA LYS A 266 -8.23 7.90 7.01
C LYS A 266 -9.62 7.69 7.65
N HIS A 267 -10.00 8.52 8.62
CA HIS A 267 -11.30 8.40 9.28
C HIS A 267 -12.47 8.68 8.32
N CYS A 268 -12.41 9.77 7.58
CA CYS A 268 -13.45 10.14 6.60
C CYS A 268 -13.51 9.16 5.43
N ALA A 269 -12.37 8.67 4.95
CA ALA A 269 -12.30 7.65 3.91
C ALA A 269 -12.98 6.33 4.34
N ASN A 270 -12.74 5.89 5.59
CA ASN A 270 -13.39 4.71 6.14
C ASN A 270 -14.91 4.90 6.29
N ARG A 271 -15.34 6.05 6.86
CA ARG A 271 -16.76 6.36 7.02
C ARG A 271 -17.49 6.34 5.68
N HIS A 272 -16.92 6.97 4.66
CA HIS A 272 -17.46 6.94 3.31
C HIS A 272 -17.56 5.51 2.74
N THR A 273 -16.52 4.70 2.94
CA THR A 273 -16.53 3.29 2.50
C THR A 273 -17.66 2.50 3.17
N ASP A 274 -17.91 2.74 4.45
CA ASP A 274 -18.96 2.06 5.20
C ASP A 274 -20.36 2.52 4.78
N GLU A 275 -20.55 3.82 4.53
CA GLU A 275 -21.79 4.38 3.95
C GLU A 275 -22.12 3.70 2.60
N VAL A 276 -21.14 3.61 1.70
CA VAL A 276 -21.30 2.94 0.39
C VAL A 276 -21.68 1.46 0.55
N ARG A 277 -21.03 0.75 1.49
CA ARG A 277 -21.36 -0.66 1.76
C ARG A 277 -22.79 -0.82 2.30
N GLN A 278 -23.21 0.04 3.22
CA GLN A 278 -24.56 0.01 3.77
C GLN A 278 -25.61 0.26 2.68
N GLN A 279 -25.38 1.24 1.81
CA GLN A 279 -26.26 1.52 0.69
C GLN A 279 -26.38 0.33 -0.27
N GLN A 280 -25.26 -0.30 -0.64
CA GLN A 280 -25.27 -1.50 -1.48
C GLN A 280 -26.01 -2.68 -0.82
N GLN A 281 -25.90 -2.84 0.51
CA GLN A 281 -26.65 -3.87 1.23
C GLN A 281 -28.16 -3.59 1.23
N LEU A 282 -28.56 -2.33 1.40
CA LEU A 282 -29.95 -1.90 1.32
C LEU A 282 -30.53 -2.17 -0.07
N GLU A 283 -29.82 -1.80 -1.14
CA GLU A 283 -30.23 -2.06 -2.53
C GLU A 283 -30.38 -3.55 -2.84
N ARG A 284 -29.49 -4.39 -2.31
CA ARG A 284 -29.61 -5.86 -2.46
C ARG A 284 -30.86 -6.38 -1.75
N ARG A 285 -31.16 -5.88 -0.55
CA ARG A 285 -32.35 -6.28 0.22
C ARG A 285 -33.65 -5.84 -0.46
N THR A 286 -33.71 -4.63 -1.01
CA THR A 286 -34.88 -4.14 -1.73
C THR A 286 -35.12 -4.93 -3.01
N ARG A 287 -34.09 -5.24 -3.80
CA ARG A 287 -34.21 -6.10 -5.00
C ARG A 287 -34.71 -7.51 -4.66
N GLN A 288 -34.22 -8.12 -3.58
CA GLN A 288 -34.68 -9.44 -3.13
C GLN A 288 -36.14 -9.43 -2.66
N ARG A 289 -36.60 -8.34 -2.02
CA ARG A 289 -38.01 -8.19 -1.64
C ARG A 289 -38.92 -7.93 -2.83
N GLY A 290 -38.47 -7.17 -3.82
CA GLY A 290 -39.20 -6.94 -5.08
C GLY A 290 -39.37 -8.20 -5.91
N SER A 291 -38.36 -9.07 -5.98
CA SER A 291 -38.41 -10.34 -6.71
C SER A 291 -39.30 -11.41 -6.07
N ARG A 292 -39.74 -11.24 -4.81
CA ARG A 292 -40.66 -12.17 -4.11
C ARG A 292 -42.13 -11.84 -4.28
N ARG A 293 -42.47 -10.67 -4.83
CA ARG A 293 -43.83 -10.39 -5.31
C ARG A 293 -43.92 -10.93 -6.73
N GLY A 294 -44.21 -12.22 -6.84
CA GLY A 294 -44.52 -12.84 -8.13
C GLY A 294 -45.67 -12.09 -8.82
N PRO A 295 -45.77 -12.15 -10.16
CA PRO A 295 -46.88 -11.55 -10.86
C PRO A 295 -48.19 -12.10 -10.28
N PRO A 296 -49.24 -11.27 -10.14
CA PRO A 296 -50.54 -11.76 -9.73
C PRO A 296 -50.93 -12.89 -10.68
N LEU A 297 -51.25 -14.06 -10.13
CA LEU A 297 -51.84 -15.16 -10.88
C LEU A 297 -53.13 -14.60 -11.51
N MET A 298 -53.11 -14.48 -12.84
CA MET A 298 -54.31 -14.28 -13.67
C MET A 298 -55.00 -15.62 -13.86
#